data_AF-A0A0A2HW14-F1
#
_entry.id   AF-A0A0A2HW14-F1
#
_cell.length_a   1.000
_cell.length_b   1.000
_cell.length_c   1.000
_cell.angle_alpha   90.00
_cell.angle_beta   90.00
_cell.angle_gamma   90.00
#
_symmetry.space_group_name_H-M   'P 1'
#
loop_
_entity.id
_entity.type
_entity.pdbx_description
1 polymer ?
#
loop_
_entity_poly.entity_id
_entity_poly.type
_entity_poly.pdbx_seq_one_letter_code
_entity_poly.pdbx_strand_id
1 'polypeptide(L)'
;MPELYDTRAWEYLEKSSHDRATIRHRRRLQIAETAAHTSYPQAAKIELPLDWSLQETRLQPLLQNRRSLRRYHASNQLNLNEVSFLLWASQGITARMGGHLLRTAPSAGALYPIETYLVIEKVADLSSGLYHFDAERFQLERLGPEVRGKDAARVCLNQDFIAEANLTLFWTAIFRRSMAKYGERGFRYLFLDAGHICQNLLLAAEAIGCGGCPIAAFYDQEANRLIGIDDRNERLLYAASIGRK
;
A
#
# COMPACT_ATOMS: atom_id res chain seq x y z
N MET A 1 31.71 3.62 12.46
CA MET A 1 30.58 3.56 13.42
C MET A 1 30.40 2.12 13.85
N PRO A 2 31.18 1.65 14.85
CA PRO A 2 31.05 0.31 15.40
C PRO A 2 29.62 -0.01 15.89
N GLU A 3 28.88 1.00 16.34
CA GLU A 3 27.54 0.89 16.92
C GLU A 3 26.48 0.39 15.92
N LEU A 4 26.71 0.56 14.61
CA LEU A 4 25.84 0.04 13.57
C LEU A 4 25.72 -1.49 13.66
N TYR A 5 26.82 -2.16 13.99
CA TYR A 5 26.90 -3.62 14.04
C TYR A 5 26.11 -4.22 15.21
N ASP A 6 25.84 -3.42 16.24
CA ASP A 6 25.05 -3.82 17.42
C ASP A 6 23.54 -3.68 17.19
N THR A 7 23.11 -3.13 16.05
CA THR A 7 21.69 -2.95 15.76
C THR A 7 21.02 -4.26 15.35
N ARG A 8 19.75 -4.43 15.74
CA ARG A 8 18.90 -5.52 15.23
C ARG A 8 18.74 -5.48 13.71
N ALA A 9 18.83 -4.28 13.12
CA ALA A 9 18.79 -4.11 11.67
C ALA A 9 20.01 -4.76 11.01
N TRP A 10 21.21 -4.57 11.57
CA TRP A 10 22.43 -5.22 11.09
C TRP A 10 22.35 -6.74 11.25
N GLU A 11 21.94 -7.23 12.42
CA GLU A 11 21.75 -8.67 12.65
C GLU A 11 20.79 -9.30 11.63
N TYR A 12 19.66 -8.65 11.37
CA TYR A 12 18.71 -9.07 10.34
C TYR A 12 19.33 -9.07 8.93
N LEU A 13 20.11 -8.03 8.60
CA LEU A 13 20.80 -7.95 7.31
C LEU A 13 21.84 -9.07 7.15
N GLU A 14 22.60 -9.39 8.18
CA GLU A 14 23.56 -10.48 8.14
C GLU A 14 22.85 -11.83 7.99
N LYS A 15 21.89 -12.11 8.88
CA LYS A 15 21.17 -13.39 8.88
C LYS A 15 20.43 -13.62 7.57
N SER A 16 19.81 -12.60 6.97
CA SER A 16 19.02 -12.78 5.76
C SER A 16 19.83 -12.62 4.45
N SER A 17 21.16 -12.56 4.52
CA SER A 17 22.05 -12.50 3.34
C SER A 17 22.22 -13.84 2.63
N HIS A 18 22.59 -13.76 1.35
CA HIS A 18 22.98 -14.93 0.57
C HIS A 18 24.50 -15.08 0.60
N ASP A 19 24.96 -16.30 0.84
CA ASP A 19 26.37 -16.66 0.81
C ASP A 19 26.55 -17.84 -0.16
N ARG A 20 27.56 -17.79 -1.02
CA ARG A 20 27.77 -18.80 -2.07
C ARG A 20 28.02 -20.20 -1.50
N ALA A 21 28.69 -20.30 -0.36
CA ALA A 21 29.00 -21.57 0.30
C ALA A 21 27.77 -22.16 0.99
N THR A 22 26.86 -21.32 1.51
CA THR A 22 25.72 -21.80 2.31
C THR A 22 24.38 -21.82 1.58
N ILE A 23 24.19 -21.08 0.47
CA ILE A 23 22.88 -20.90 -0.18
C ILE A 23 22.18 -22.21 -0.58
N ARG A 24 22.96 -23.25 -0.93
CA ARG A 24 22.43 -24.57 -1.31
C ARG A 24 22.02 -25.43 -0.11
N HIS A 25 22.56 -25.15 1.08
CA HIS A 25 22.41 -25.96 2.29
C HIS A 25 21.66 -25.22 3.41
N ARG A 26 21.28 -23.96 3.17
CA ARG A 26 20.57 -23.14 4.15
C ARG A 26 19.22 -23.78 4.48
N ARG A 27 19.04 -24.13 5.75
CA ARG A 27 17.76 -24.62 6.28
C ARG A 27 16.69 -23.57 6.05
N ARG A 28 15.58 -23.96 5.40
CA ARG A 28 14.39 -23.12 5.28
C ARG A 28 13.47 -23.39 6.47
N LEU A 29 12.97 -22.31 7.06
CA LEU A 29 11.88 -22.41 8.03
C LEU A 29 10.63 -22.91 7.31
N GLN A 30 9.90 -23.83 7.95
CA GLN A 30 8.59 -24.25 7.45
C GLN A 30 7.54 -23.24 7.90
N ILE A 31 7.24 -22.29 7.01
CA ILE A 31 6.18 -21.30 7.22
C ILE A 31 5.02 -21.70 6.30
N ALA A 32 3.84 -21.93 6.88
CA ALA A 32 2.68 -22.33 6.11
C ALA A 32 2.25 -21.23 5.13
N GLU A 33 1.90 -21.61 3.91
CA GLU A 33 1.36 -20.69 2.89
C GLU A 33 -0.02 -20.15 3.30
N THR A 34 -0.45 -19.07 2.67
CA THR A 34 -1.76 -18.44 2.89
C THR A 34 -2.33 -17.97 1.55
N ALA A 35 -3.61 -17.58 1.53
CA ALA A 35 -4.28 -17.12 0.33
C ALA A 35 -3.55 -15.92 -0.29
N ALA A 36 -3.49 -15.87 -1.63
CA ALA A 36 -2.82 -14.81 -2.38
C ALA A 36 -3.61 -13.48 -2.39
N HIS A 37 -4.90 -13.54 -2.07
CA HIS A 37 -5.82 -12.41 -2.06
C HIS A 37 -6.62 -12.39 -0.76
N THR A 38 -6.82 -11.20 -0.21
CA THR A 38 -7.77 -10.96 0.88
C THR A 38 -9.09 -10.47 0.29
N SER A 39 -10.20 -10.90 0.88
CA SER A 39 -11.52 -10.35 0.57
C SER A 39 -12.36 -10.31 1.84
N TYR A 40 -13.33 -9.38 1.88
CA TYR A 40 -14.27 -9.21 2.98
C TYR A 40 -15.70 -9.47 2.50
N PRO A 41 -16.15 -10.74 2.36
CA PRO A 41 -17.40 -11.08 1.66
C PRO A 41 -18.66 -10.40 2.19
N GLN A 42 -18.69 -10.07 3.47
CA GLN A 42 -19.83 -9.42 4.14
C GLN A 42 -19.85 -7.89 3.95
N ALA A 43 -18.75 -7.29 3.48
CA ALA A 43 -18.65 -5.87 3.24
C ALA A 43 -19.41 -5.48 1.96
N ALA A 44 -20.04 -4.30 1.98
CA ALA A 44 -20.66 -3.72 0.79
C ALA A 44 -19.60 -3.49 -0.31
N LYS A 45 -19.93 -3.87 -1.55
CA LYS A 45 -19.04 -3.78 -2.70
C LYS A 45 -19.33 -2.54 -3.53
N ILE A 46 -18.28 -1.84 -3.94
CA ILE A 46 -18.36 -0.77 -4.93
C ILE A 46 -17.44 -1.15 -6.08
N GLU A 47 -18.02 -1.37 -7.26
CA GLU A 47 -17.26 -1.62 -8.48
C GLU A 47 -16.46 -0.38 -8.87
N LEU A 48 -15.22 -0.59 -9.28
CA LEU A 48 -14.36 0.49 -9.74
C LEU A 48 -14.40 0.58 -11.27
N PRO A 49 -14.67 1.76 -11.84
CA PRO A 49 -14.71 1.94 -13.30
C PRO A 49 -13.32 1.75 -13.91
N LEU A 50 -13.23 1.22 -15.13
CA LEU A 50 -11.97 0.99 -15.86
C LEU A 50 -11.83 1.91 -17.10
N ASP A 51 -12.82 2.76 -17.36
CA ASP A 51 -12.92 3.65 -18.52
C ASP A 51 -12.46 5.07 -18.18
N TRP A 52 -11.16 5.23 -17.96
CA TRP A 52 -10.60 6.55 -17.67
C TRP A 52 -10.14 7.24 -18.95
N SER A 53 -10.66 8.44 -19.21
CA SER A 53 -10.09 9.37 -20.18
C SER A 53 -9.19 10.36 -19.43
N LEU A 54 -7.92 9.99 -19.27
CA LEU A 54 -6.93 10.86 -18.65
C LEU A 54 -6.00 11.38 -19.73
N GLN A 55 -5.66 12.67 -19.68
CA GLN A 55 -4.67 13.22 -20.59
C GLN A 55 -3.34 12.49 -20.38
N GLU A 56 -2.86 11.81 -21.42
CA GLU A 56 -1.59 11.10 -21.36
C GLU A 56 -0.47 12.09 -21.04
N THR A 57 0.12 11.92 -19.85
CA THR A 57 1.28 12.70 -19.44
C THR A 57 2.53 11.87 -19.67
N ARG A 58 3.54 12.45 -20.33
CA ARG A 58 4.84 11.80 -20.51
C ARG A 58 5.48 11.53 -19.14
N LEU A 59 6.23 10.43 -19.03
CA LEU A 59 6.86 10.00 -17.77
C LEU A 59 7.84 11.04 -17.21
N GLN A 60 8.63 11.70 -18.06
CA GLN A 60 9.65 12.66 -17.62
C GLN A 60 9.06 13.81 -16.78
N PRO A 61 8.01 14.53 -17.24
CA PRO A 61 7.32 15.52 -16.41
C PRO A 61 6.83 14.98 -15.07
N LEU A 62 6.25 13.77 -15.02
CA LEU A 62 5.76 13.17 -13.77
C LEU A 62 6.91 12.97 -12.76
N LEU A 63 8.04 12.41 -13.21
CA LEU A 63 9.22 12.22 -12.36
C LEU A 63 9.81 13.56 -11.88
N GLN A 64 9.83 14.57 -12.75
CA GLN A 64 10.36 15.89 -12.44
C GLN A 64 9.49 16.66 -11.45
N ASN A 65 8.16 16.61 -11.60
CA ASN A 65 7.22 17.45 -10.87
C ASN A 65 6.71 16.82 -9.58
N ARG A 66 6.68 15.47 -9.49
CA ARG A 66 6.24 14.79 -8.28
C ARG A 66 7.03 15.28 -7.06
N ARG A 67 6.31 15.79 -6.07
CA ARG A 67 6.85 16.23 -4.77
C ARG A 67 5.91 15.78 -3.66
N SER A 68 6.43 15.63 -2.45
CA SER A 68 5.59 15.34 -1.30
C SER A 68 4.75 16.56 -0.95
N LEU A 69 3.45 16.48 -1.17
CA LEU A 69 2.50 17.56 -0.90
C LEU A 69 1.85 17.33 0.47
N ARG A 70 1.91 18.34 1.35
CA ARG A 70 1.35 18.32 2.71
C ARG A 70 0.38 19.48 2.97
N ARG A 71 -0.13 20.08 1.89
CA ARG A 71 -1.16 21.11 1.92
C ARG A 71 -2.12 20.76 0.81
N TYR A 72 -3.36 20.46 1.15
CA TYR A 72 -4.37 20.02 0.19
C TYR A 72 -5.46 21.07 0.07
N HIS A 73 -6.05 21.20 -1.11
CA HIS A 73 -7.22 22.06 -1.30
C HIS A 73 -8.46 21.41 -0.69
N ALA A 74 -8.75 21.75 0.56
CA ALA A 74 -9.79 21.11 1.36
C ALA A 74 -11.22 21.15 0.77
N SER A 75 -11.50 22.09 -0.16
CA SER A 75 -12.79 22.20 -0.86
C SER A 75 -12.94 21.26 -2.05
N ASN A 76 -11.84 20.77 -2.61
CA ASN A 76 -11.87 20.03 -3.86
C ASN A 76 -12.03 18.53 -3.58
N GLN A 77 -12.88 17.86 -4.35
CA GLN A 77 -13.12 16.43 -4.24
C GLN A 77 -12.40 15.69 -5.38
N LEU A 78 -12.00 14.45 -5.09
CA LEU A 78 -11.74 13.46 -6.15
C LEU A 78 -13.07 12.84 -6.57
N ASN A 79 -13.15 12.28 -7.77
CA ASN A 79 -14.27 11.43 -8.18
C ASN A 79 -13.87 9.94 -8.17
N LEU A 80 -14.85 9.05 -8.37
CA LEU A 80 -14.61 7.60 -8.36
C LEU A 80 -13.67 7.13 -9.48
N ASN A 81 -13.71 7.76 -10.67
CA ASN A 81 -12.78 7.44 -11.76
C ASN A 81 -11.32 7.72 -11.38
N GLU A 82 -11.07 8.83 -10.69
CA GLU A 82 -9.74 9.19 -10.21
C GLU A 82 -9.25 8.24 -9.13
N VAL A 83 -10.12 7.86 -8.17
CA VAL A 83 -9.77 6.85 -7.15
C VAL A 83 -9.47 5.50 -7.81
N SER A 84 -10.27 5.09 -8.79
CA SER A 84 -10.05 3.86 -9.54
C SER A 84 -8.71 3.86 -10.26
N PHE A 85 -8.39 4.94 -10.97
CA PHE A 85 -7.10 5.09 -11.64
C PHE A 85 -5.92 5.02 -10.66
N LEU A 86 -6.02 5.69 -9.51
CA LEU A 86 -4.98 5.64 -8.46
C LEU A 86 -4.76 4.21 -7.95
N LEU A 87 -5.84 3.45 -7.72
CA LEU A 87 -5.79 2.06 -7.26
C LEU A 87 -5.24 1.11 -8.33
N TRP A 88 -5.65 1.30 -9.58
CA TRP A 88 -5.09 0.53 -10.70
C TRP A 88 -3.60 0.80 -10.88
N ALA A 89 -3.18 2.06 -10.89
CA ALA A 89 -1.76 2.40 -11.01
C ALA A 89 -0.94 1.80 -9.86
N SER A 90 -1.51 1.75 -8.65
CA SER A 90 -0.87 1.18 -7.46
C SER A 90 -0.74 -0.35 -7.55
N GLN A 91 -1.84 -1.06 -7.81
CA GLN A 91 -1.92 -2.52 -7.65
C GLN A 91 -2.84 -3.24 -8.67
N GLY A 92 -3.29 -2.56 -9.73
CA GLY A 92 -4.16 -3.12 -10.75
C GLY A 92 -3.51 -4.27 -11.53
N ILE A 93 -4.31 -5.23 -11.97
CA ILE A 93 -3.86 -6.39 -12.75
C ILE A 93 -3.63 -5.97 -14.21
N THR A 94 -2.48 -6.35 -14.77
CA THR A 94 -2.05 -6.00 -16.13
C THR A 94 -1.89 -7.21 -17.05
N ALA A 95 -1.63 -8.39 -16.50
CA ALA A 95 -1.47 -9.62 -17.27
C ALA A 95 -1.67 -10.87 -16.41
N ARG A 96 -1.77 -12.03 -17.06
CA ARG A 96 -1.77 -13.35 -16.41
C ARG A 96 -0.60 -14.16 -16.95
N MET A 97 0.18 -14.76 -16.05
CA MET A 97 1.28 -15.66 -16.41
C MET A 97 1.22 -16.92 -15.54
N GLY A 98 0.81 -18.04 -16.15
CA GLY A 98 0.48 -19.25 -15.40
C GLY A 98 -0.63 -19.00 -14.38
N GLY A 99 -0.38 -19.35 -13.11
CA GLY A 99 -1.28 -19.08 -11.99
C GLY A 99 -1.22 -17.66 -11.43
N HIS A 100 -0.33 -16.79 -11.91
CA HIS A 100 -0.10 -15.47 -11.33
C HIS A 100 -0.87 -14.37 -12.07
N LEU A 101 -1.50 -13.49 -11.29
CA LEU A 101 -2.08 -12.22 -11.75
C LEU A 101 -1.02 -11.12 -11.59
N LEU A 102 -0.40 -10.73 -12.70
CA LEU A 102 0.64 -9.71 -12.70
C LEU A 102 0.03 -8.33 -12.46
N ARG A 103 0.63 -7.55 -11.56
CA ARG A 103 0.16 -6.20 -11.19
C ARG A 103 1.02 -5.10 -11.82
N THR A 104 0.52 -3.87 -11.81
CA THR A 104 1.24 -2.64 -12.20
C THR A 104 2.52 -2.44 -11.38
N ALA A 105 2.48 -2.74 -10.09
CA ALA A 105 3.67 -2.81 -9.24
C ALA A 105 4.33 -4.20 -9.31
N PRO A 106 5.67 -4.28 -9.46
CA PRO A 106 6.38 -5.55 -9.34
C PRO A 106 6.37 -6.07 -7.90
N SER A 107 6.43 -7.39 -7.75
CA SER A 107 6.54 -8.06 -6.46
C SER A 107 7.50 -9.24 -6.55
N ALA A 108 8.31 -9.45 -5.51
CA ALA A 108 9.25 -10.57 -5.46
C ALA A 108 8.52 -11.91 -5.65
N GLY A 109 8.80 -12.56 -6.78
CA GLY A 109 8.22 -13.87 -7.11
C GLY A 109 6.73 -13.85 -7.44
N ALA A 110 6.16 -12.69 -7.77
CA ALA A 110 4.73 -12.50 -8.05
C ALA A 110 3.82 -13.00 -6.91
N LEU A 111 4.23 -12.72 -5.66
CA LEU A 111 3.54 -13.17 -4.44
C LEU A 111 2.57 -12.14 -3.85
N TYR A 112 2.76 -10.86 -4.18
CA TYR A 112 1.87 -9.74 -3.82
C TYR A 112 1.45 -9.75 -2.34
N PRO A 113 2.41 -9.60 -1.42
CA PRO A 113 2.16 -9.67 0.02
C PRO A 113 1.41 -8.44 0.57
N ILE A 114 1.25 -7.39 -0.24
CA ILE A 114 0.74 -6.09 0.21
C ILE A 114 -0.77 -5.97 -0.03
N GLU A 115 -1.52 -5.71 1.04
CA GLU A 115 -2.93 -5.30 0.96
C GLU A 115 -3.06 -3.77 1.01
N THR A 116 -4.19 -3.25 0.51
CA THR A 116 -4.44 -1.80 0.44
C THR A 116 -5.75 -1.48 1.12
N TYR A 117 -5.66 -0.71 2.20
CA TYR A 117 -6.79 -0.13 2.89
C TYR A 117 -6.84 1.37 2.59
N LEU A 118 -8.03 1.94 2.52
CA LEU A 118 -8.23 3.36 2.28
C LEU A 118 -9.11 3.95 3.37
N VAL A 119 -8.68 5.08 3.91
CA VAL A 119 -9.56 6.00 4.64
C VAL A 119 -9.99 7.06 3.64
N ILE A 120 -11.25 7.00 3.23
CA ILE A 120 -11.88 7.95 2.31
C ILE A 120 -12.49 9.08 3.13
N GLU A 121 -12.13 10.32 2.81
CA GLU A 121 -12.64 11.52 3.49
C GLU A 121 -13.48 12.38 2.55
N LYS A 122 -12.98 12.66 1.34
CA LYS A 122 -13.63 13.57 0.36
C LYS A 122 -13.50 13.04 -1.07
N VAL A 123 -14.44 12.17 -1.45
CA VAL A 123 -14.60 11.66 -2.81
C VAL A 123 -16.07 11.81 -3.22
N ALA A 124 -16.33 12.37 -4.40
CA ALA A 124 -17.66 12.53 -4.95
C ALA A 124 -18.32 11.15 -5.12
N ASP A 125 -19.59 11.05 -4.74
CA ASP A 125 -20.42 9.85 -4.83
C ASP A 125 -19.87 8.60 -4.09
N LEU A 126 -18.89 8.78 -3.20
CA LEU A 126 -18.37 7.73 -2.32
C LEU A 126 -18.42 8.22 -0.87
N SER A 127 -19.12 7.47 -0.01
CA SER A 127 -19.22 7.80 1.41
C SER A 127 -17.85 7.80 2.08
N SER A 128 -17.65 8.69 3.06
CA SER A 128 -16.47 8.61 3.91
C SER A 128 -16.44 7.31 4.73
N GLY A 129 -15.24 6.83 5.06
CA GLY A 129 -15.05 5.64 5.88
C GLY A 129 -13.79 4.85 5.54
N LEU A 130 -13.70 3.66 6.13
CA LEU A 130 -12.66 2.67 5.88
C LEU A 130 -13.10 1.70 4.77
N TYR A 131 -12.17 1.45 3.85
CA TYR A 131 -12.33 0.54 2.72
C TYR A 131 -11.12 -0.38 2.60
N HIS A 132 -11.34 -1.57 2.04
CA HIS A 132 -10.30 -2.46 1.53
C HIS A 132 -10.38 -2.51 0.00
N PHE A 133 -9.24 -2.53 -0.68
CA PHE A 133 -9.18 -2.67 -2.14
C PHE A 133 -8.96 -4.14 -2.51
N ASP A 134 -10.00 -4.76 -3.06
CA ASP A 134 -9.93 -6.09 -3.64
C ASP A 134 -9.36 -5.98 -5.06
N ALA A 135 -8.05 -6.20 -5.17
CA ALA A 135 -7.32 -6.12 -6.44
C ALA A 135 -7.69 -7.24 -7.43
N GLU A 136 -8.19 -8.39 -6.96
CA GLU A 136 -8.57 -9.51 -7.83
C GLU A 136 -9.85 -9.18 -8.60
N ARG A 137 -10.84 -8.62 -7.90
CA ARG A 137 -12.13 -8.24 -8.49
C ARG A 137 -12.20 -6.78 -8.93
N PHE A 138 -11.15 -6.01 -8.67
CA PHE A 138 -11.05 -4.58 -8.95
C PHE A 138 -12.25 -3.80 -8.39
N GLN A 139 -12.41 -3.87 -7.07
CA GLN A 139 -13.53 -3.25 -6.35
C GLN A 139 -13.10 -2.76 -4.97
N LEU A 140 -13.89 -1.86 -4.39
CA LEU A 140 -13.77 -1.48 -2.98
C LEU A 140 -14.74 -2.28 -2.11
N GLU A 141 -14.27 -2.67 -0.93
CA GLU A 141 -15.03 -3.34 0.11
C GLU A 141 -15.15 -2.41 1.31
N ARG A 142 -16.37 -1.90 1.59
CA ARG A 142 -16.58 -0.94 2.67
C ARG A 142 -16.59 -1.62 4.03
N LEU A 143 -15.58 -1.33 4.85
CA LEU A 143 -15.39 -1.95 6.16
C LEU A 143 -16.14 -1.22 7.29
N GLY A 144 -16.36 0.10 7.16
CA GLY A 144 -17.17 0.85 8.12
C GLY A 144 -17.11 2.38 7.95
N PRO A 145 -18.14 3.13 8.41
CA PRO A 145 -18.17 4.60 8.40
C PRO A 145 -17.30 5.29 9.48
N GLU A 146 -16.84 4.55 10.48
CA GLU A 146 -16.36 5.10 11.77
C GLU A 146 -15.01 5.78 11.65
N VAL A 147 -14.15 5.30 10.75
CA VAL A 147 -12.79 5.78 10.57
C VAL A 147 -12.75 6.95 9.60
N ARG A 148 -12.16 8.07 10.04
CA ARG A 148 -12.07 9.32 9.27
C ARG A 148 -10.64 9.81 9.15
N GLY A 149 -10.42 10.84 8.31
CA GLY A 149 -9.11 11.44 8.09
C GLY A 149 -8.42 11.90 9.36
N LYS A 150 -9.18 12.41 10.35
CA LYS A 150 -8.64 12.78 11.68
C LYS A 150 -8.06 11.59 12.45
N ASP A 151 -8.65 10.41 12.30
CA ASP A 151 -8.19 9.20 12.98
C ASP A 151 -6.91 8.69 12.31
N ALA A 152 -6.86 8.76 10.97
CA ALA A 152 -5.64 8.51 10.19
C ALA A 152 -4.50 9.48 10.60
N ALA A 153 -4.77 10.78 10.75
CA ALA A 153 -3.79 11.75 11.20
C ALA A 153 -3.27 11.43 12.61
N ARG A 154 -4.17 11.11 13.55
CA ARG A 154 -3.82 10.76 14.94
C ARG A 154 -2.84 9.59 14.99
N VAL A 155 -3.15 8.47 14.32
CA VAL A 155 -2.27 7.29 14.35
C VAL A 155 -0.95 7.54 13.62
N CYS A 156 -0.91 8.46 12.67
CA CYS A 156 0.29 8.89 11.94
C CYS A 156 1.05 10.01 12.66
N LEU A 157 1.25 9.88 13.99
CA LEU A 157 1.93 10.85 14.84
C LEU A 157 1.33 12.26 14.83
N ASN A 158 0.01 12.37 14.74
CA ASN A 158 -0.73 13.64 14.69
C ASN A 158 -0.26 14.57 13.55
N GLN A 159 0.04 14.00 12.38
CA GLN A 159 0.38 14.78 11.20
C GLN A 159 -0.91 15.34 10.56
N ASP A 160 -1.32 16.53 10.98
CA ASP A 160 -2.63 17.13 10.68
C ASP A 160 -2.96 17.24 9.18
N PHE A 161 -1.97 17.39 8.31
CA PHE A 161 -2.21 17.46 6.85
C PHE A 161 -2.92 16.21 6.32
N ILE A 162 -2.79 15.07 6.99
CA ILE A 162 -3.46 13.81 6.62
C ILE A 162 -4.98 13.95 6.77
N ALA A 163 -5.45 14.70 7.78
CA ALA A 163 -6.88 14.90 8.02
C ALA A 163 -7.53 15.75 6.92
N GLU A 164 -6.75 16.56 6.21
CA GLU A 164 -7.21 17.40 5.10
C GLU A 164 -7.19 16.68 3.74
N ALA A 165 -6.55 15.51 3.67
CA ALA A 165 -6.42 14.73 2.44
C ALA A 165 -7.78 14.26 1.91
N ASN A 166 -7.89 14.05 0.59
CA ASN A 166 -9.08 13.45 0.00
C ASN A 166 -9.23 11.99 0.43
N LEU A 167 -8.11 11.28 0.48
CA LEU A 167 -8.02 9.90 0.95
C LEU A 167 -6.62 9.60 1.49
N THR A 168 -6.51 8.60 2.35
CA THR A 168 -5.24 8.07 2.84
C THR A 168 -5.20 6.57 2.62
N LEU A 169 -4.15 6.08 1.96
CA LEU A 169 -3.92 4.66 1.75
C LEU A 169 -3.00 4.13 2.85
N PHE A 170 -3.31 2.93 3.31
CA PHE A 170 -2.55 2.16 4.27
C PHE A 170 -2.16 0.82 3.62
N TRP A 171 -0.86 0.56 3.51
CA TRP A 171 -0.31 -0.66 2.94
C TRP A 171 0.20 -1.57 4.03
N THR A 172 -0.50 -2.69 4.19
CA THR A 172 -0.14 -3.73 5.13
C THR A 172 0.57 -4.86 4.41
N ALA A 173 1.31 -5.68 5.13
CA ALA A 173 1.93 -6.87 4.59
C ALA A 173 1.47 -8.13 5.31
N ILE A 174 0.96 -9.09 4.56
CA ILE A 174 0.71 -10.46 5.03
C ILE A 174 2.01 -11.25 4.90
N PHE A 175 2.73 -11.37 6.01
CA PHE A 175 4.11 -11.86 6.04
C PHE A 175 4.28 -13.24 5.40
N ARG A 176 3.32 -14.13 5.65
CA ARG A 176 3.34 -15.52 5.17
C ARG A 176 3.35 -15.62 3.65
N ARG A 177 2.77 -14.66 2.91
CA ARG A 177 2.78 -14.67 1.43
C ARG A 177 4.19 -14.61 0.86
N SER A 178 5.09 -13.84 1.47
CA SER A 178 6.48 -13.71 1.04
C SER A 178 7.42 -14.70 1.76
N MET A 179 7.25 -14.81 3.08
CA MET A 179 8.19 -15.57 3.92
C MET A 179 8.06 -17.09 3.77
N ALA A 180 6.91 -17.62 3.34
CA ALA A 180 6.79 -19.05 3.01
C ALA A 180 7.78 -19.47 1.90
N LYS A 181 8.01 -18.60 0.90
CA LYS A 181 8.95 -18.87 -0.21
C LYS A 181 10.38 -18.46 0.14
N TYR A 182 10.55 -17.31 0.78
CA TYR A 182 11.86 -16.66 0.93
C TYR A 182 12.45 -16.70 2.35
N GLY A 183 11.75 -17.30 3.32
CA GLY A 183 12.13 -17.28 4.73
C GLY A 183 12.29 -15.86 5.26
N GLU A 184 13.27 -15.64 6.13
CA GLU A 184 13.58 -14.33 6.72
C GLU A 184 13.84 -13.26 5.66
N ARG A 185 14.46 -13.63 4.53
CA ARG A 185 14.76 -12.69 3.43
C ARG A 185 13.49 -12.12 2.80
N GLY A 186 12.37 -12.86 2.88
CA GLY A 186 11.06 -12.40 2.40
C GLY A 186 10.62 -11.09 3.05
N PHE A 187 11.06 -10.82 4.28
CA PHE A 187 10.76 -9.58 5.00
C PHE A 187 11.39 -8.35 4.32
N ARG A 188 12.54 -8.46 3.64
CA ARG A 188 13.15 -7.35 2.88
C ARG A 188 12.24 -6.94 1.72
N TYR A 189 11.66 -7.93 1.07
CA TYR A 189 10.87 -7.73 -0.13
C TYR A 189 9.54 -7.05 0.16
N LEU A 190 9.00 -7.19 1.38
CA LEU A 190 7.78 -6.49 1.78
C LEU A 190 7.93 -4.97 1.65
N PHE A 191 9.06 -4.41 2.11
CA PHE A 191 9.33 -2.98 2.02
C PHE A 191 9.59 -2.52 0.58
N LEU A 192 10.24 -3.36 -0.24
CA LEU A 192 10.43 -3.06 -1.67
C LEU A 192 9.09 -3.01 -2.39
N ASP A 193 8.23 -4.01 -2.16
CA ASP A 193 6.90 -4.09 -2.75
C ASP A 193 6.05 -2.88 -2.35
N ALA A 194 6.01 -2.52 -1.07
CA ALA A 194 5.31 -1.32 -0.59
C ALA A 194 5.87 -0.02 -1.20
N GLY A 195 7.20 0.07 -1.37
CA GLY A 195 7.87 1.20 -2.01
C GLY A 195 7.50 1.36 -3.49
N HIS A 196 7.46 0.26 -4.25
CA HIS A 196 7.04 0.26 -5.66
C HIS A 196 5.59 0.74 -5.80
N ILE A 197 4.69 0.19 -4.98
CA ILE A 197 3.27 0.55 -4.98
C ILE A 197 3.09 2.05 -4.69
N CYS A 198 3.76 2.54 -3.65
CA CYS A 198 3.70 3.96 -3.28
C CYS A 198 4.22 4.87 -4.40
N GLN A 199 5.35 4.53 -5.02
CA GLN A 199 5.88 5.35 -6.11
C GLN A 199 4.93 5.41 -7.31
N ASN A 200 4.31 4.28 -7.68
CA ASN A 200 3.28 4.27 -8.72
C ASN A 200 2.10 5.19 -8.36
N LEU A 201 1.59 5.10 -7.13
CA LEU A 201 0.52 5.96 -6.64
C LEU A 201 0.87 7.45 -6.79
N LEU A 202 2.08 7.85 -6.39
CA LEU A 202 2.49 9.27 -6.44
C LEU A 202 2.60 9.79 -7.87
N LEU A 203 3.06 8.97 -8.81
CA LEU A 203 3.12 9.33 -10.23
C LEU A 203 1.72 9.41 -10.84
N ALA A 204 0.83 8.50 -10.46
CA ALA A 204 -0.57 8.53 -10.87
C ALA A 204 -1.28 9.77 -10.31
N ALA A 205 -1.07 10.10 -9.05
CA ALA A 205 -1.60 11.32 -8.42
C ALA A 205 -1.13 12.57 -9.16
N GLU A 206 0.17 12.66 -9.46
CA GLU A 206 0.73 13.77 -10.25
C GLU A 206 0.06 13.91 -11.63
N ALA A 207 -0.24 12.78 -12.29
CA ALA A 207 -0.87 12.75 -13.62
C ALA A 207 -2.32 13.27 -13.64
N ILE A 208 -3.03 13.18 -12.51
CA ILE A 208 -4.42 13.67 -12.38
C ILE A 208 -4.51 15.00 -11.61
N GLY A 209 -3.42 15.77 -11.58
CA GLY A 209 -3.39 17.08 -10.92
C GLY A 209 -3.49 17.01 -9.39
N CYS A 210 -3.19 15.85 -8.81
CA CYS A 210 -3.16 15.64 -7.37
C CYS A 210 -1.71 15.58 -6.87
N GLY A 211 -1.55 15.63 -5.55
CA GLY A 211 -0.29 15.37 -4.89
C GLY A 211 -0.49 14.42 -3.72
N GLY A 212 0.61 13.89 -3.20
CA GLY A 212 0.55 13.03 -2.03
C GLY A 212 1.79 13.12 -1.17
N CYS A 213 1.70 12.60 0.05
CA CYS A 213 2.83 12.49 0.96
C CYS A 213 2.95 11.05 1.45
N PRO A 214 4.08 10.37 1.21
CA PRO A 214 4.36 9.09 1.83
C PRO A 214 4.63 9.26 3.32
N ILE A 215 4.17 8.29 4.11
CA ILE A 215 4.15 8.33 5.58
C ILE A 215 4.61 6.96 6.08
N ALA A 216 5.75 6.93 6.75
CA ALA A 216 6.27 5.75 7.45
C ALA A 216 6.32 5.95 8.97
N ALA A 217 5.81 7.08 9.46
CA ALA A 217 5.82 7.44 10.86
C ALA A 217 4.38 7.36 11.41
N PHE A 218 4.11 6.28 12.15
CA PHE A 218 2.83 6.00 12.78
C PHE A 218 3.03 5.16 14.04
N TYR A 219 2.04 5.17 14.93
CA TYR A 219 1.97 4.27 16.07
C TYR A 219 1.47 2.90 15.60
N ASP A 220 2.37 1.94 15.34
CA ASP A 220 2.07 0.66 14.68
C ASP A 220 0.81 -0.05 15.23
N GLN A 221 0.72 -0.18 16.56
CA GLN A 221 -0.40 -0.87 17.21
C GLN A 221 -1.72 -0.11 17.11
N GLU A 222 -1.69 1.22 17.09
CA GLU A 222 -2.89 2.03 16.91
C GLU A 222 -3.34 1.99 15.46
N ALA A 223 -2.39 2.08 14.53
CA ALA A 223 -2.68 2.05 13.10
C ALA A 223 -3.23 0.68 12.65
N ASN A 224 -2.67 -0.43 13.13
CA ASN A 224 -3.21 -1.77 12.87
C ASN A 224 -4.65 -1.93 13.42
N ARG A 225 -4.92 -1.40 14.62
CA ARG A 225 -6.27 -1.39 15.20
C ARG A 225 -7.24 -0.52 14.41
N LEU A 226 -6.79 0.62 13.91
CA LEU A 226 -7.61 1.54 13.11
C LEU A 226 -8.16 0.86 11.85
N ILE A 227 -7.32 0.09 11.16
CA ILE A 227 -7.71 -0.62 9.93
C ILE A 227 -8.31 -2.01 10.18
N GLY A 228 -8.39 -2.45 11.45
CA GLY A 228 -9.11 -3.66 11.85
C GLY A 228 -8.40 -4.99 11.54
N ILE A 229 -7.07 -5.03 11.49
CA ILE A 229 -6.31 -6.25 11.15
C ILE A 229 -5.75 -7.00 12.38
N ASP A 230 -5.56 -8.31 12.23
CA ASP A 230 -4.81 -9.15 13.18
C ASP A 230 -3.29 -8.97 13.01
N ASP A 231 -2.69 -8.25 13.95
CA ASP A 231 -1.30 -7.81 13.91
C ASP A 231 -0.24 -8.93 14.05
N ARG A 232 -0.68 -10.18 14.23
CA ARG A 232 0.17 -11.38 14.23
C ARG A 232 0.51 -11.87 12.84
N ASN A 233 -0.39 -11.70 11.88
CA ASN A 233 -0.25 -12.24 10.52
C ASN A 233 -0.08 -11.14 9.46
N GLU A 234 -0.59 -9.95 9.75
CA GLU A 234 -0.61 -8.80 8.86
C GLU A 234 -0.18 -7.55 9.64
N ARG A 235 0.68 -6.70 9.08
CA ARG A 235 1.03 -5.42 9.73
C ARG A 235 1.10 -4.28 8.74
N LEU A 236 0.69 -3.10 9.17
CA LEU A 236 0.94 -1.86 8.45
C LEU A 236 2.45 -1.64 8.28
N LEU A 237 2.88 -1.36 7.05
CA LEU A 237 4.27 -1.03 6.75
C LEU A 237 4.44 0.42 6.27
N TYR A 238 3.45 0.93 5.56
CA TYR A 238 3.57 2.21 4.88
C TYR A 238 2.20 2.83 4.62
N ALA A 239 2.15 4.15 4.51
CA ALA A 239 0.93 4.87 4.17
C ALA A 239 1.23 6.02 3.19
N ALA A 240 0.20 6.54 2.55
CA ALA A 240 0.29 7.77 1.78
C ALA A 240 -1.04 8.53 1.80
N SER A 241 -1.00 9.82 2.09
CA SER A 241 -2.14 10.71 1.90
C SER A 241 -2.13 11.24 0.48
N ILE A 242 -3.31 11.32 -0.16
CA ILE A 242 -3.52 11.90 -1.48
C ILE A 242 -4.55 13.01 -1.38
N GLY A 243 -4.27 14.14 -2.01
CA GLY A 243 -5.23 15.23 -2.13
C GLY A 243 -4.98 16.11 -3.34
N ARG A 244 -5.98 16.94 -3.66
CA ARG A 244 -5.88 17.96 -4.70
C ARG A 244 -4.80 18.99 -4.35
N LYS A 245 -3.99 19.30 -5.36
CA LYS A 245 -3.00 20.40 -5.33
C LYS A 245 -3.64 21.75 -5.20
#